data_AF-A0A6C0J7G3-F1
#
_entry.id   AF-A0A6C0J7G3-F1
#
_cell.length_a   1.000
_cell.length_b   1.000
_cell.length_c   1.000
_cell.angle_alpha   90.00
_cell.angle_beta   90.00
_cell.angle_gamma   90.00
#
_symmetry.space_group_name_H-M   'P 1'
#
loop_
_entity.id
_entity.type
_entity.pdbx_description
1 polymer ?
#
loop_
_entity_poly.entity_id
_entity_poly.type
_entity_poly.pdbx_seq_one_letter_code
_entity_poly.pdbx_strand_id
1 'polypeptide(L)'
;MPYHKNKLSKDFHKTIRKLLDTSKYTEIIKSIITFIESGETILPDTISNILANVLKITTEIDDINFIISLIKEENYTELTYTSLIKIYIHKTFFDIDKVFYYYHLMKEYSIPIKRRTLCSIFSTIKDIETILYFYTDSKVQNVELVLEDYIGILHIDIPTHYKTMIIQDMANVIKSPISIKYKTIFDTLYKTIPFEPSKYFLCKKDSEKMLEKMKIYIGHFYGKNPRLLASISKSMGLFTKKKYDIVIDGANVGFFKRGTMSGKKICFSQIFELSTLLCSLGYKPIIILHMIHMEMATPIEKKLIETNRDSELFIVPKGADDDWVWLFAAISNKSSMLLTNDEMRNHFHYMNFEQEFIDWKSTKVINYDMCPDTKKFELKIPYPYLKKMEIDMRHRKLGIPYQDDSKETIWSGYSF
;
A
#
# COMPACT_ATOMS: atom_id res chain seq x y z
N MET A 1 22.33 44.43 16.49
CA MET A 1 21.67 43.81 17.67
C MET A 1 20.69 42.67 17.35
N PRO A 2 19.84 42.69 16.29
CA PRO A 2 18.90 41.58 16.01
C PRO A 2 19.58 40.25 15.63
N TYR A 3 20.73 40.34 14.94
CA TYR A 3 21.47 39.18 14.43
C TYR A 3 22.08 38.30 15.54
N HIS A 4 22.45 38.89 16.68
CA HIS A 4 23.11 38.20 17.79
C HIS A 4 22.12 37.41 18.65
N LYS A 5 20.94 37.99 18.93
CA LYS A 5 19.84 37.32 19.65
C LYS A 5 19.35 36.06 18.92
N ASN A 6 19.19 36.15 17.60
CA ASN A 6 18.77 35.01 16.78
C ASN A 6 19.81 33.87 16.75
N LYS A 7 21.11 34.18 16.92
CA LYS A 7 22.16 33.16 17.03
C LYS A 7 22.10 32.39 18.35
N LEU A 8 21.93 33.09 19.47
CA LEU A 8 21.85 32.50 20.81
C LEU A 8 20.64 31.57 20.94
N SER A 9 19.45 31.99 20.49
CA SER A 9 18.27 31.12 20.52
C SER A 9 18.40 29.89 19.62
N LYS A 10 19.12 29.98 18.50
CA LYS A 10 19.45 28.83 17.63
C LYS A 10 20.45 27.87 18.28
N ASP A 11 21.45 28.38 18.98
CA ASP A 11 22.43 27.55 19.69
C ASP A 11 21.78 26.88 20.92
N PHE A 12 20.87 27.58 21.60
CA PHE A 12 20.03 26.99 22.64
C PHE A 12 19.12 25.88 22.09
N HIS A 13 18.49 26.09 20.92
CA HIS A 13 17.70 25.05 20.25
C HIS A 13 18.50 23.77 19.99
N LYS A 14 19.75 23.90 19.50
CA LYS A 14 20.65 22.74 19.32
C LYS A 14 20.98 22.04 20.64
N THR A 15 21.20 22.82 21.70
CA THR A 15 21.48 22.30 23.04
C THR A 15 20.31 21.47 23.57
N ILE A 16 19.09 22.00 23.49
CA ILE A 16 17.88 21.29 23.91
C ILE A 16 17.68 20.01 23.10
N ARG A 17 17.85 20.05 21.77
CA ARG A 17 17.79 18.82 20.95
C ARG A 17 18.79 17.77 21.43
N LYS A 18 20.04 18.16 21.70
CA LYS A 18 21.06 17.24 22.22
C LYS A 18 20.66 16.64 23.57
N LEU A 19 20.07 17.42 24.48
CA LEU A 19 19.58 16.91 25.77
C LEU A 19 18.43 15.92 25.59
N LEU A 20 17.49 16.20 24.68
CA LEU A 20 16.39 15.29 24.33
C LEU A 20 16.91 13.98 23.73
N ASP A 21 17.85 14.05 22.80
CA ASP A 21 18.46 12.89 22.12
C ASP A 21 19.26 12.02 23.11
N THR A 22 19.92 12.66 24.08
CA THR A 22 20.68 11.97 25.14
C THR A 22 19.85 11.60 26.37
N SER A 23 18.52 11.81 26.33
CA SER A 23 17.57 11.51 27.41
C SER A 23 17.91 12.16 28.76
N LYS A 24 18.58 13.31 28.74
CA LYS A 24 18.99 14.08 29.93
C LYS A 24 17.89 15.04 30.40
N TYR A 25 16.72 14.48 30.71
CA TYR A 25 15.51 15.28 30.90
C TYR A 25 15.54 16.22 32.11
N THR A 26 16.19 15.83 33.21
CA THR A 26 16.32 16.65 34.43
C THR A 26 17.17 17.92 34.23
N GLU A 27 18.00 17.97 33.18
CA GLU A 27 18.81 19.15 32.84
C GLU A 27 18.01 20.20 32.04
N ILE A 28 16.86 19.82 31.46
CA ILE A 28 16.11 20.66 30.53
C ILE A 28 15.45 21.85 31.23
N ILE A 29 14.70 21.64 32.32
CA ILE A 29 14.04 22.73 33.05
C ILE A 29 15.07 23.73 33.58
N LYS A 30 16.17 23.24 34.16
CA LYS A 30 17.29 24.09 34.60
C LYS A 30 17.85 24.92 33.45
N SER A 31 18.09 24.30 32.30
CA SER A 31 18.60 25.00 31.10
C SER A 31 17.63 26.07 30.59
N ILE A 32 16.33 25.82 30.65
CA ILE A 32 15.28 26.78 30.28
C ILE A 32 15.33 27.99 31.21
N ILE A 33 15.34 27.77 32.52
CA ILE A 33 15.39 28.83 33.54
C ILE A 33 16.62 29.71 33.34
N THR A 34 17.82 29.09 33.25
CA THR A 34 19.08 29.83 33.05
C THR A 34 19.08 30.65 31.74
N PHE A 35 18.49 30.12 30.66
CA PHE A 35 18.42 30.84 29.39
C PHE A 35 17.47 32.04 29.47
N ILE A 36 16.33 31.91 30.14
CA ILE A 36 15.38 33.02 30.32
C ILE A 36 15.95 34.10 31.25
N GLU A 37 16.62 33.71 32.33
CA GLU A 37 17.31 34.63 33.27
C GLU A 37 18.39 35.46 32.57
N SER A 38 18.95 34.97 31.45
CA SER A 38 19.89 35.72 30.62
C SER A 38 19.25 36.85 29.79
N GLY A 39 17.91 36.99 29.84
CA GLY A 39 17.12 37.99 29.11
C GLY A 39 16.86 37.63 27.64
N GLU A 40 17.12 36.37 27.26
CA GLU A 40 16.91 35.86 25.91
C GLU A 40 15.54 35.19 25.74
N THR A 41 15.09 35.07 24.48
CA THR A 41 13.79 34.46 24.14
C THR A 41 13.98 33.11 23.47
N ILE A 42 13.20 32.12 23.91
CA ILE A 42 13.25 30.77 23.37
C ILE A 42 12.45 30.74 22.06
N LEU A 43 12.97 30.06 21.04
CA LEU A 43 12.23 29.88 19.79
C LEU A 43 10.96 29.03 20.03
N PRO A 44 9.81 29.38 19.42
CA PRO A 44 8.57 28.59 19.51
C PRO A 44 8.77 27.11 19.15
N ASP A 45 9.62 26.83 18.16
CA ASP A 45 9.97 25.45 17.76
C ASP A 45 10.71 24.69 18.87
N THR A 46 11.57 25.36 19.65
CA THR A 46 12.25 24.74 20.79
C THR A 46 11.23 24.33 21.84
N ILE A 47 10.29 25.22 22.17
CA ILE A 47 9.25 24.96 23.17
C ILE A 47 8.34 23.82 22.71
N SER A 48 7.96 23.81 21.43
CA SER A 48 7.16 22.72 20.85
C SER A 48 7.86 21.36 20.94
N ASN A 49 9.18 21.30 20.74
CA ASN A 49 9.97 20.07 20.92
C ASN A 49 10.07 19.63 22.38
N ILE A 50 10.16 20.59 23.32
CA ILE A 50 10.12 20.32 24.76
C ILE A 50 8.74 19.75 25.14
N LEU A 51 7.66 20.41 24.74
CA LEU A 51 6.28 19.97 24.99
C LEU A 51 6.02 18.55 24.46
N ALA A 52 6.55 18.22 23.28
CA ALA A 52 6.44 16.88 22.69
C ALA A 52 7.07 15.77 23.55
N ASN A 53 7.97 16.12 24.47
CA ASN A 53 8.65 15.20 25.38
C ASN A 53 8.35 15.47 26.85
N VAL A 54 7.44 16.39 27.17
CA VAL A 54 7.30 16.93 28.54
C VAL A 54 6.92 15.88 29.58
N LEU A 55 6.16 14.85 29.17
CA LEU A 55 5.79 13.72 30.02
C LEU A 55 7.00 12.87 30.47
N LYS A 56 8.16 13.02 29.82
CA LYS A 56 9.45 12.42 30.25
C LYS A 56 10.29 13.38 31.07
N ILE A 57 9.96 14.67 31.05
CA ILE A 57 10.70 15.75 31.69
C ILE A 57 10.20 16.01 33.11
N THR A 58 8.89 16.00 33.30
CA THR A 58 8.27 16.33 34.57
C THR A 58 6.96 15.56 34.77
N THR A 59 6.60 15.38 36.04
CA THR A 59 5.31 14.87 36.51
C THR A 59 4.46 15.97 37.13
N GLU A 60 4.96 17.20 37.23
CA GLU A 60 4.29 18.32 37.86
C GLU A 60 3.56 19.18 36.83
N ILE A 61 2.29 19.49 37.10
CA ILE A 61 1.48 20.32 36.19
C ILE A 61 1.99 21.76 36.13
N ASP A 62 2.60 22.26 37.21
CA ASP A 62 3.13 23.62 37.29
C ASP A 62 4.31 23.82 36.34
N ASP A 63 5.19 22.82 36.19
CA ASP A 63 6.27 22.85 35.21
C ASP A 63 5.72 22.86 33.77
N ILE A 64 4.65 22.10 33.51
CA ILE A 64 3.99 22.08 32.21
C ILE A 64 3.37 23.45 31.91
N ASN A 65 2.62 24.01 32.86
CA ASN A 65 2.01 25.34 32.74
C ASN A 65 3.08 26.42 32.52
N PHE A 66 4.21 26.32 33.23
CA PHE A 66 5.37 27.18 33.02
C PHE A 66 5.89 27.07 31.58
N ILE A 67 6.16 25.86 31.08
CA ILE A 67 6.64 25.66 29.70
C ILE A 67 5.65 26.19 28.65
N ILE A 68 4.34 25.97 28.86
CA ILE A 68 3.29 26.48 27.97
C ILE A 68 3.31 28.01 27.95
N SER A 69 3.49 28.67 29.10
CA SER A 69 3.51 30.13 29.21
C SER A 69 4.65 30.80 28.42
N LEU A 70 5.69 30.04 28.06
CA LEU A 70 6.85 30.53 27.29
C LEU A 70 6.54 30.72 25.80
N ILE A 71 5.42 30.17 25.31
CA ILE A 71 5.01 30.25 23.90
C ILE A 71 3.64 30.91 23.80
N LYS A 72 3.53 31.94 22.95
CA LYS A 72 2.23 32.56 22.67
C LYS A 72 1.42 31.70 21.72
N GLU A 73 0.11 31.67 21.91
CA GLU A 73 -0.85 30.88 21.10
C GLU A 73 -0.76 31.17 19.59
N GLU A 74 -0.53 32.43 19.21
CA GLU A 74 -0.30 32.85 17.82
C GLU A 74 0.90 32.15 17.14
N ASN A 75 1.82 31.59 17.92
CA ASN A 75 2.98 30.84 17.47
C ASN A 75 2.80 29.32 17.60
N TYR A 76 1.61 28.84 17.98
CA TYR A 76 1.36 27.41 18.10
C TYR A 76 1.38 26.76 16.71
N THR A 77 2.17 25.70 16.61
CA THR A 77 2.25 24.87 15.42
C THR A 77 1.40 23.62 15.59
N GLU A 78 1.19 22.86 14.52
CA GLU A 78 0.55 21.54 14.61
C GLU A 78 1.23 20.61 15.63
N LEU A 79 2.56 20.71 15.79
CA LEU A 79 3.30 19.95 16.80
C LEU A 79 2.95 20.42 18.22
N THR A 80 2.83 21.72 18.43
CA THR A 80 2.45 22.32 19.71
C THR A 80 1.08 21.80 20.15
N TYR A 81 0.06 21.97 19.31
CA TYR A 81 -1.29 21.49 19.61
C TYR A 81 -1.34 19.98 19.83
N THR A 82 -0.69 19.19 18.96
CA THR A 82 -0.62 17.73 19.12
C THR A 82 0.04 17.34 20.45
N SER A 83 1.06 18.07 20.89
CA SER A 83 1.74 17.81 22.17
C SER A 83 0.84 18.16 23.35
N LEU A 84 0.13 19.29 23.29
CA LEU A 84 -0.84 19.71 24.31
C LEU A 84 -1.96 18.68 24.45
N ILE A 85 -2.57 18.26 23.34
CA ILE A 85 -3.58 17.19 23.33
C ILE A 85 -3.01 15.91 23.98
N LYS A 86 -1.79 15.51 23.63
CA LYS A 86 -1.13 14.31 24.20
C LYS A 86 -0.88 14.42 25.71
N ILE A 87 -0.57 15.61 26.21
CA ILE A 87 -0.42 15.86 27.64
C ILE A 87 -1.75 15.66 28.35
N TYR A 88 -2.83 16.26 27.83
CA TYR A 88 -4.14 16.25 28.48
C TYR A 88 -4.96 14.96 28.26
N ILE A 89 -4.52 14.04 27.39
CA ILE A 89 -5.02 12.65 27.40
C ILE A 89 -4.23 11.73 28.34
N HIS A 90 -3.04 12.14 28.79
CA HIS A 90 -2.22 11.31 29.65
C HIS A 90 -2.88 11.16 31.03
N LYS A 91 -2.90 9.94 31.57
CA LYS A 91 -3.59 9.60 32.83
C LYS A 91 -3.28 10.52 34.02
N THR A 92 -2.08 11.09 34.08
CA THR A 92 -1.65 11.99 35.17
C THR A 92 -2.29 13.37 35.08
N PHE A 93 -2.57 13.85 33.86
CA PHE A 93 -3.01 15.22 33.59
C PHE A 93 -4.32 15.23 32.79
N PHE A 94 -5.11 14.16 32.91
CA PHE A 94 -6.27 13.96 32.05
C PHE A 94 -7.27 15.10 32.21
N ASP A 95 -7.56 15.79 31.11
CA ASP A 95 -8.49 16.92 31.04
C ASP A 95 -9.13 16.94 29.65
N ILE A 96 -10.34 16.39 29.56
CA ILE A 96 -11.04 16.24 28.29
C ILE A 96 -11.46 17.58 27.68
N ASP A 97 -11.79 18.57 28.52
CA ASP A 97 -12.19 19.89 28.06
C ASP A 97 -11.01 20.59 27.38
N LYS A 98 -9.80 20.45 27.93
CA LYS A 98 -8.58 20.95 27.28
C LYS A 98 -8.25 20.20 25.99
N VAL A 99 -8.50 18.89 25.93
CA VAL A 99 -8.32 18.12 24.68
C VAL A 99 -9.21 18.69 23.58
N PHE A 100 -10.50 18.91 23.85
CA PHE A 100 -11.42 19.53 22.90
C PHE A 100 -11.04 20.97 22.58
N TYR A 101 -10.68 21.78 23.58
CA TYR A 101 -10.27 23.17 23.40
C TYR A 101 -9.11 23.30 22.41
N TYR A 102 -8.01 22.59 22.63
CA TYR A 102 -6.85 22.65 21.73
C TYR A 102 -7.16 22.05 20.35
N TYR A 103 -7.99 21.02 20.27
CA TYR A 103 -8.42 20.45 19.00
C TYR A 103 -9.27 21.43 18.19
N HIS A 104 -10.19 22.16 18.84
CA HIS A 104 -11.01 23.17 18.19
C HIS A 104 -10.21 24.38 17.73
N LEU A 105 -9.24 24.84 18.53
CA LEU A 105 -8.32 25.90 18.12
C LEU A 105 -7.51 25.51 16.88
N MET A 106 -7.08 24.24 16.76
CA MET A 106 -6.45 23.79 15.51
C MET A 106 -7.36 24.05 14.30
N LYS A 107 -8.66 23.74 14.41
CA LYS A 107 -9.62 23.94 13.33
C LYS A 107 -9.88 25.42 13.05
N GLU A 108 -10.06 26.21 14.10
CA GLU A 108 -10.28 27.67 14.00
C GLU A 108 -9.12 28.37 13.29
N TYR A 109 -7.89 28.04 13.67
CA TYR A 109 -6.68 28.60 13.06
C TYR A 109 -6.24 27.88 11.78
N SER A 110 -7.08 27.00 11.23
CA SER A 110 -6.78 26.24 10.00
C SER A 110 -5.45 25.46 10.06
N ILE A 111 -5.08 25.00 11.26
CA ILE A 111 -3.94 24.12 11.49
C ILE A 111 -4.35 22.70 11.09
N PRO A 112 -3.61 22.02 10.19
CA PRO A 112 -4.01 20.72 9.68
C PRO A 112 -3.98 19.66 10.79
N ILE A 113 -5.10 18.95 10.95
CA ILE A 113 -5.19 17.80 11.84
C ILE A 113 -4.55 16.60 11.14
N LYS A 114 -3.60 15.95 11.82
CA LYS A 114 -2.87 14.79 11.30
C LYS A 114 -3.22 13.55 12.09
N ARG A 115 -2.99 12.36 11.50
CA ARG A 115 -3.19 11.07 12.19
C ARG A 115 -2.48 10.99 13.54
N ARG A 116 -1.29 11.60 13.68
CA ARG A 116 -0.52 11.64 14.93
C ARG A 116 -1.19 12.37 16.10
N THR A 117 -2.15 13.25 15.81
CA THR A 117 -2.99 13.94 16.79
C THR A 117 -4.07 12.99 17.29
N LEU A 118 -4.74 12.29 16.37
CA LEU A 118 -5.88 11.41 16.67
C LEU A 118 -5.48 10.02 17.20
N CYS A 119 -4.37 9.44 16.75
CA CYS A 119 -3.98 8.07 17.12
C CYS A 119 -3.79 7.88 18.63
N SER A 120 -3.32 8.94 19.32
CA SER A 120 -3.15 8.91 20.77
C SER A 120 -4.48 8.99 21.50
N ILE A 121 -5.46 9.72 20.93
CA ILE A 121 -6.83 9.74 21.43
C ILE A 121 -7.46 8.35 21.32
N PHE A 122 -7.44 7.72 20.14
CA PHE A 122 -8.06 6.40 19.92
C PHE A 122 -7.44 5.29 20.79
N SER A 123 -6.14 5.36 21.07
CA SER A 123 -5.48 4.39 21.94
C SER A 123 -5.79 4.59 23.42
N THR A 124 -6.01 5.84 23.86
CA THR A 124 -6.05 6.20 25.29
C THR A 124 -7.47 6.41 25.82
N ILE A 125 -8.29 7.20 25.12
CA ILE A 125 -9.65 7.52 25.57
C ILE A 125 -10.57 6.31 25.35
N LYS A 126 -11.42 6.04 26.33
CA LYS A 126 -12.41 4.93 26.30
C LYS A 126 -13.85 5.39 26.39
N ASP A 127 -14.07 6.70 26.50
CA ASP A 127 -15.41 7.28 26.40
C ASP A 127 -15.95 7.13 24.97
N ILE A 128 -17.17 6.60 24.85
CA ILE A 128 -17.79 6.23 23.57
C ILE A 128 -18.09 7.48 22.74
N GLU A 129 -18.72 8.48 23.35
CA GLU A 129 -19.16 9.69 22.64
C GLU A 129 -17.97 10.46 22.11
N THR A 130 -16.93 10.63 22.94
CA THR A 130 -15.67 11.26 22.56
C THR A 130 -15.00 10.53 21.40
N ILE A 131 -14.91 9.21 21.46
CA ILE A 131 -14.23 8.44 20.41
C ILE A 131 -15.00 8.48 19.09
N LEU A 132 -16.34 8.39 19.15
CA LEU A 132 -17.18 8.51 17.95
C LEU A 132 -17.12 9.91 17.36
N TYR A 133 -17.00 10.96 18.19
CA TYR A 133 -16.74 12.32 17.73
C TYR A 133 -15.43 12.37 16.93
N PHE A 134 -14.31 11.94 17.52
CA PHE A 134 -13.00 12.02 16.87
C PHE A 134 -12.88 11.11 15.65
N TYR A 135 -13.53 9.94 15.66
CA TYR A 135 -13.61 9.08 14.48
C TYR A 135 -14.36 9.77 13.35
N THR A 136 -15.53 10.33 13.63
CA THR A 136 -16.35 11.02 12.62
C THR A 136 -15.64 12.24 12.07
N ASP A 137 -15.04 13.06 12.96
CA ASP A 137 -14.28 14.24 12.54
C ASP A 137 -13.03 13.85 11.75
N SER A 138 -12.38 12.71 12.05
CA SER A 138 -11.27 12.20 11.22
C SER A 138 -11.68 12.01 9.77
N LYS A 139 -12.92 11.59 9.50
CA LYS A 139 -13.45 11.46 8.12
C LYS A 139 -13.68 12.83 7.49
N VAL A 140 -14.24 13.77 8.23
CA VAL A 140 -14.44 15.17 7.77
C VAL A 140 -13.11 15.83 7.42
N GLN A 141 -12.06 15.58 8.22
CA GLN A 141 -10.72 16.11 8.01
C GLN A 141 -9.90 15.32 6.97
N ASN A 142 -10.48 14.30 6.32
CA ASN A 142 -9.78 13.40 5.38
C ASN A 142 -8.50 12.77 5.97
N VAL A 143 -8.52 12.43 7.26
CA VAL A 143 -7.42 11.74 7.93
C VAL A 143 -7.57 10.24 7.73
N GLU A 144 -6.67 9.66 6.95
CA GLU A 144 -6.59 8.22 6.74
C GLU A 144 -6.10 7.53 8.02
N LEU A 145 -6.93 6.62 8.53
CA LEU A 145 -6.64 5.82 9.72
C LEU A 145 -5.92 4.53 9.35
N VAL A 146 -5.06 4.04 10.23
CA VAL A 146 -4.43 2.72 10.06
C VAL A 146 -5.08 1.67 10.95
N LEU A 147 -4.69 0.41 10.75
CA LEU A 147 -5.19 -0.74 11.49
C LEU A 147 -5.16 -0.50 13.01
N GLU A 148 -4.05 0.01 13.55
CA GLU A 148 -3.90 0.29 14.99
C GLU A 148 -4.95 1.29 15.51
N ASP A 149 -5.33 2.28 14.71
CA ASP A 149 -6.32 3.29 15.09
C ASP A 149 -7.72 2.63 15.19
N TYR A 150 -8.09 1.84 14.18
CA TYR A 150 -9.35 1.07 14.19
C TYR A 150 -9.40 0.08 15.35
N ILE A 151 -8.31 -0.63 15.60
CA ILE A 151 -8.20 -1.54 16.72
C ILE A 151 -8.40 -0.77 18.04
N GLY A 152 -7.77 0.39 18.22
CA GLY A 152 -7.97 1.24 19.40
C GLY A 152 -9.44 1.59 19.65
N ILE A 153 -10.18 1.91 18.58
CA ILE A 153 -11.62 2.23 18.63
C ILE A 153 -12.45 0.99 18.95
N LEU A 154 -12.19 -0.14 18.28
CA LEU A 154 -12.97 -1.38 18.41
C LEU A 154 -12.80 -2.07 19.77
N HIS A 155 -11.77 -1.72 20.55
CA HIS A 155 -11.62 -2.18 21.94
C HIS A 155 -12.66 -1.59 22.90
N ILE A 156 -13.38 -0.55 22.50
CA ILE A 156 -14.44 0.07 23.30
C ILE A 156 -15.75 -0.63 22.98
N ASP A 157 -16.60 -0.82 23.98
CA ASP A 157 -17.91 -1.41 23.78
C ASP A 157 -18.91 -0.42 23.15
N ILE A 158 -18.69 -0.13 21.86
CA ILE A 158 -19.56 0.75 21.09
C ILE A 158 -20.79 -0.01 20.56
N PRO A 159 -21.94 0.67 20.35
CA PRO A 159 -23.14 0.04 19.80
C PRO A 159 -22.90 -0.63 18.44
N THR A 160 -23.64 -1.72 18.17
CA THR A 160 -23.43 -2.60 17.00
C THR A 160 -23.46 -1.87 15.65
N HIS A 161 -24.30 -0.84 15.49
CA HIS A 161 -24.38 -0.08 14.25
C HIS A 161 -23.11 0.74 13.99
N TYR A 162 -22.52 1.34 15.03
CA TYR A 162 -21.21 2.00 14.93
C TYR A 162 -20.08 1.00 14.66
N LYS A 163 -20.08 -0.17 15.34
CA LYS A 163 -19.11 -1.26 15.04
C LYS A 163 -19.15 -1.62 13.56
N THR A 164 -20.35 -1.79 13.01
CA THR A 164 -20.55 -2.14 11.60
C THR A 164 -20.00 -1.07 10.65
N MET A 165 -20.28 0.21 10.92
CA MET A 165 -19.75 1.33 10.12
C MET A 165 -18.22 1.39 10.16
N ILE A 166 -17.62 1.21 11.34
CA ILE A 166 -16.16 1.22 11.53
C ILE A 166 -15.50 0.05 10.81
N ILE A 167 -16.10 -1.15 10.87
CA ILE A 167 -15.59 -2.34 10.15
C ILE A 167 -15.67 -2.16 8.63
N GLN A 168 -16.75 -1.55 8.11
CA GLN A 168 -16.86 -1.23 6.69
C GLN A 168 -15.75 -0.28 6.25
N ASP A 169 -15.53 0.80 7.01
CA ASP A 169 -14.46 1.76 6.75
C ASP A 169 -13.09 1.09 6.83
N MET A 170 -12.85 0.28 7.86
CA MET A 170 -11.64 -0.51 8.01
C MET A 170 -11.37 -1.44 6.82
N ALA A 171 -12.37 -2.17 6.31
CA ALA A 171 -12.22 -3.00 5.11
C ALA A 171 -11.96 -2.16 3.83
N ASN A 172 -12.46 -0.92 3.80
CA ASN A 172 -12.22 0.00 2.71
C ASN A 172 -10.83 0.62 2.74
N VAL A 173 -10.20 0.76 3.90
CA VAL A 173 -8.85 1.34 4.02
C VAL A 173 -7.76 0.26 4.08
N ILE A 174 -7.96 -0.82 4.82
CA ILE A 174 -6.96 -1.87 5.02
C ILE A 174 -6.99 -2.86 3.86
N LYS A 175 -6.03 -2.73 2.94
CA LYS A 175 -5.91 -3.55 1.72
C LYS A 175 -4.92 -4.71 1.82
N SER A 176 -4.43 -5.01 3.02
CA SER A 176 -3.47 -6.08 3.30
C SER A 176 -4.00 -7.04 4.35
N PRO A 177 -3.38 -8.23 4.50
CA PRO A 177 -3.62 -9.09 5.65
C PRO A 177 -3.38 -8.35 6.97
N ILE A 178 -4.14 -8.75 7.99
CA ILE A 178 -4.00 -8.28 9.37
C ILE A 178 -2.99 -9.15 10.09
N SER A 179 -2.14 -8.58 10.94
CA SER A 179 -1.24 -9.39 11.76
C SER A 179 -2.04 -10.33 12.66
N ILE A 180 -1.65 -11.62 12.71
CA ILE A 180 -2.30 -12.66 13.51
C ILE A 180 -2.42 -12.30 14.99
N LYS A 181 -1.54 -11.43 15.51
CA LYS A 181 -1.59 -10.92 16.89
C LYS A 181 -2.90 -10.22 17.25
N TYR A 182 -3.62 -9.69 16.26
CA TYR A 182 -4.91 -9.02 16.47
C TYR A 182 -6.11 -9.96 16.36
N LYS A 183 -5.91 -11.25 16.04
CA LYS A 183 -7.00 -12.20 15.82
C LYS A 183 -7.91 -12.35 17.05
N THR A 184 -7.31 -12.46 18.23
CA THR A 184 -8.05 -12.63 19.50
C THR A 184 -9.01 -11.48 19.80
N ILE A 185 -8.71 -10.27 19.32
CA ILE A 185 -9.61 -9.11 19.45
C ILE A 185 -10.89 -9.37 18.66
N PHE A 186 -10.78 -9.81 17.41
CA PHE A 186 -11.95 -10.13 16.58
C PHE A 186 -12.71 -11.36 17.07
N ASP A 187 -12.00 -12.39 17.57
CA ASP A 187 -12.62 -13.55 18.22
C ASP A 187 -13.45 -13.16 19.45
N THR A 188 -13.04 -12.09 20.15
CA THR A 188 -13.78 -11.57 21.32
C THR A 188 -14.96 -10.70 20.90
N LEU A 189 -14.80 -9.91 19.84
CA LEU A 189 -15.83 -8.98 19.35
C LEU A 189 -16.96 -9.67 18.60
N TYR A 190 -16.68 -10.80 17.94
CA TYR A 190 -17.61 -11.43 17.01
C TYR A 190 -17.63 -12.95 17.15
N LYS A 191 -18.78 -13.55 16.81
CA LYS A 191 -18.90 -15.00 16.76
C LYS A 191 -18.17 -15.54 15.53
N THR A 192 -17.22 -16.45 15.74
CA THR A 192 -16.50 -17.13 14.67
C THR A 192 -17.44 -18.04 13.85
N ILE A 193 -17.25 -18.03 12.54
CA ILE A 193 -17.98 -18.87 11.58
C ILE A 193 -17.01 -19.44 10.53
N PRO A 194 -17.34 -20.58 9.88
CA PRO A 194 -16.62 -21.01 8.70
C PRO A 194 -16.65 -19.93 7.62
N PHE A 195 -15.52 -19.70 6.97
CA PHE A 195 -15.39 -18.72 5.90
C PHE A 195 -14.41 -19.21 4.84
N GLU A 196 -14.82 -19.07 3.59
CA GLU A 196 -13.99 -19.32 2.42
C GLU A 196 -13.93 -18.01 1.63
N PRO A 197 -12.72 -17.50 1.32
CA PRO A 197 -12.56 -16.25 0.59
C PRO A 197 -13.12 -16.34 -0.83
N SER A 198 -13.74 -15.26 -1.27
CA SER A 198 -14.38 -15.20 -2.58
C SER A 198 -13.33 -15.12 -3.67
N LYS A 199 -13.50 -15.91 -4.73
CA LYS A 199 -12.64 -15.78 -5.92
C LYS A 199 -12.75 -14.36 -6.47
N TYR A 200 -11.61 -13.75 -6.75
CA TYR A 200 -11.54 -12.44 -7.38
C TYR A 200 -11.85 -12.54 -8.87
N PHE A 201 -12.76 -11.68 -9.31
CA PHE A 201 -13.08 -11.50 -10.72
C PHE A 201 -12.87 -10.03 -11.09
N LEU A 202 -12.01 -9.78 -12.08
CA LEU A 202 -11.87 -8.45 -12.64
C LEU A 202 -13.20 -8.07 -13.32
N CYS A 203 -13.88 -7.04 -12.80
CA CYS A 203 -15.17 -6.66 -13.32
C CYS A 203 -15.04 -6.01 -14.72
N LYS A 204 -16.14 -5.97 -15.48
CA LYS A 204 -16.13 -5.39 -16.84
C LYS A 204 -15.68 -3.93 -16.83
N LYS A 205 -16.19 -3.13 -15.89
CA LYS A 205 -15.85 -1.70 -15.75
C LYS A 205 -14.35 -1.49 -15.52
N ASP A 206 -13.76 -2.23 -14.58
CA ASP A 206 -12.34 -2.08 -14.24
C ASP A 206 -11.43 -2.55 -15.38
N SER A 207 -11.78 -3.68 -16.02
CA SER A 207 -11.09 -4.15 -17.22
C SER A 207 -11.15 -3.12 -18.34
N GLU A 208 -12.31 -2.53 -18.62
CA GLU A 208 -12.46 -1.49 -19.66
C GLU A 208 -11.65 -0.24 -19.34
N LYS A 209 -11.67 0.22 -18.09
CA LYS A 209 -10.84 1.34 -17.61
C LYS A 209 -9.36 1.08 -17.80
N MET A 210 -8.88 -0.12 -17.44
CA MET A 210 -7.48 -0.52 -17.64
C MET A 210 -7.12 -0.54 -19.13
N LEU A 211 -7.94 -1.17 -19.97
CA LEU A 211 -7.71 -1.25 -21.41
C LEU A 211 -7.77 0.12 -22.10
N GLU A 212 -8.59 1.04 -21.64
CA GLU A 212 -8.65 2.42 -22.13
C GLU A 212 -7.34 3.17 -21.82
N LYS A 213 -6.85 3.11 -20.58
CA LYS A 213 -5.55 3.69 -20.20
C LYS A 213 -4.42 3.13 -21.07
N MET A 214 -4.41 1.82 -21.31
CA MET A 214 -3.44 1.18 -22.22
C MET A 214 -3.54 1.76 -23.64
N LYS A 215 -4.75 1.84 -24.22
CA LYS A 215 -4.96 2.36 -25.58
C LYS A 215 -4.51 3.81 -25.71
N ILE A 216 -4.81 4.66 -24.73
CA ILE A 216 -4.38 6.06 -24.69
C ILE A 216 -2.84 6.14 -24.70
N TYR A 217 -2.18 5.38 -23.81
CA TYR A 217 -0.73 5.37 -23.71
C TYR A 217 -0.06 4.88 -25.01
N ILE A 218 -0.53 3.76 -25.57
CA ILE A 218 -0.05 3.21 -26.85
C ILE A 218 -0.29 4.21 -27.99
N GLY A 219 -1.45 4.88 -28.00
CA GLY A 219 -1.78 5.93 -28.96
C GLY A 219 -0.81 7.11 -28.89
N HIS A 220 -0.42 7.55 -27.69
CA HIS A 220 0.61 8.58 -27.53
C HIS A 220 1.99 8.12 -27.99
N PHE A 221 2.38 6.89 -27.66
CA PHE A 221 3.70 6.36 -27.97
C PHE A 221 3.89 6.10 -29.48
N TYR A 222 2.90 5.51 -30.14
CA TYR A 222 2.97 5.13 -31.56
C TYR A 222 2.21 6.09 -32.50
N GLY A 223 1.59 7.16 -31.99
CA GLY A 223 0.74 8.06 -32.78
C GLY A 223 1.45 8.75 -33.95
N LYS A 224 2.78 8.91 -33.87
CA LYS A 224 3.60 9.43 -34.98
C LYS A 224 3.75 8.43 -36.14
N ASN A 225 3.38 7.16 -35.95
CA ASN A 225 3.39 6.13 -36.99
C ASN A 225 2.00 5.45 -37.09
N PRO A 226 1.05 6.06 -37.84
CA PRO A 226 -0.33 5.56 -37.93
C PRO A 226 -0.45 4.13 -38.45
N ARG A 227 0.45 3.70 -39.35
CA ARG A 227 0.47 2.34 -39.90
C ARG A 227 0.83 1.32 -38.83
N LEU A 228 1.85 1.61 -38.02
CA LEU A 228 2.24 0.76 -36.89
C LEU A 228 1.16 0.72 -35.82
N LEU A 229 0.58 1.88 -35.46
CA LEU A 229 -0.53 1.94 -34.50
C LEU A 229 -1.75 1.13 -34.96
N ALA A 230 -2.11 1.20 -36.24
CA ALA A 230 -3.18 0.38 -36.82
C ALA A 230 -2.85 -1.12 -36.78
N SER A 231 -1.58 -1.48 -37.04
CA SER A 231 -1.10 -2.87 -36.95
C SER A 231 -1.18 -3.41 -35.51
N ILE A 232 -0.76 -2.62 -34.52
CA ILE A 232 -0.88 -2.95 -33.08
C ILE A 232 -2.35 -3.09 -32.68
N SER A 233 -3.19 -2.14 -33.07
CA SER A 233 -4.63 -2.16 -32.76
C SER A 233 -5.32 -3.40 -33.36
N LYS A 234 -4.99 -3.74 -34.62
CA LYS A 234 -5.45 -4.96 -35.27
C LYS A 234 -4.98 -6.20 -34.51
N SER A 235 -3.71 -6.25 -34.13
CA SER A 235 -3.10 -7.33 -33.36
C SER A 235 -3.82 -7.56 -32.04
N MET A 236 -4.08 -6.49 -31.29
CA MET A 236 -4.84 -6.51 -30.04
C MET A 236 -6.29 -6.98 -30.22
N GLY A 237 -6.95 -6.58 -31.31
CA GLY A 237 -8.29 -7.03 -31.64
C GLY A 237 -8.41 -8.55 -31.85
N LEU A 238 -7.32 -9.23 -32.23
CA LEU A 238 -7.34 -10.69 -32.45
C LEU A 238 -7.56 -11.49 -31.16
N PHE A 239 -7.10 -11.00 -30.00
CA PHE A 239 -7.24 -11.72 -28.74
C PHE A 239 -8.69 -11.92 -28.30
N THR A 240 -9.60 -11.02 -28.70
CA THR A 240 -11.04 -11.15 -28.41
C THR A 240 -11.69 -12.36 -29.07
N LYS A 241 -11.07 -12.94 -30.11
CA LYS A 241 -11.59 -14.09 -30.87
C LYS A 241 -10.90 -15.41 -30.51
N LYS A 242 -9.80 -15.37 -29.76
CA LYS A 242 -9.00 -16.54 -29.42
C LYS A 242 -9.45 -17.12 -28.08
N LYS A 243 -9.31 -18.44 -27.92
CA LYS A 243 -9.60 -19.15 -26.66
C LYS A 243 -8.27 -19.61 -26.05
N TYR A 244 -7.87 -18.95 -24.97
CA TYR A 244 -6.67 -19.28 -24.19
C TYR A 244 -6.94 -19.03 -22.71
N ASP A 245 -6.22 -19.75 -21.86
CA ASP A 245 -6.33 -19.68 -20.40
C ASP A 245 -5.13 -18.94 -19.79
N ILE A 246 -3.97 -18.99 -20.46
CA ILE A 246 -2.73 -18.39 -19.96
C ILE A 246 -2.03 -17.63 -21.09
N VAL A 247 -1.69 -16.38 -20.83
CA VAL A 247 -0.79 -15.60 -21.67
C VAL A 247 0.63 -15.79 -21.17
N ILE A 248 1.57 -16.14 -22.04
CA ILE A 248 2.99 -16.27 -21.72
C ILE A 248 3.73 -15.08 -22.32
N ASP A 249 4.42 -14.34 -21.45
CA ASP A 249 5.48 -13.41 -21.85
C ASP A 249 6.69 -14.22 -22.34
N GLY A 250 6.74 -14.43 -23.66
CA GLY A 250 7.71 -15.33 -24.26
C GLY A 250 9.15 -14.80 -24.15
N ALA A 251 9.35 -13.49 -24.18
CA ALA A 251 10.67 -12.90 -24.08
C ALA A 251 11.22 -13.10 -22.66
N ASN A 252 10.42 -12.82 -21.63
CA ASN A 252 10.80 -13.01 -20.24
C ASN A 252 11.17 -14.47 -19.96
N VAL A 253 10.34 -15.43 -20.42
CA VAL A 253 10.66 -16.87 -20.30
C VAL A 253 11.91 -17.22 -21.09
N GLY A 254 12.04 -16.76 -22.33
CA GLY A 254 13.17 -17.07 -23.21
C GLY A 254 14.52 -16.53 -22.72
N PHE A 255 14.53 -15.49 -21.90
CA PHE A 255 15.74 -14.89 -21.31
C PHE A 255 16.03 -15.32 -19.87
N PHE A 256 15.10 -15.97 -19.20
CA PHE A 256 15.23 -16.32 -17.79
C PHE A 256 16.50 -17.15 -17.51
N LYS A 257 17.30 -16.68 -16.54
CA LYS A 257 18.60 -17.23 -16.10
C LYS A 257 19.67 -17.41 -17.20
N ARG A 258 19.59 -16.70 -18.33
CA ARG A 258 20.58 -16.82 -19.43
C ARG A 258 21.81 -15.91 -19.34
N GLY A 259 21.89 -15.03 -18.33
CA GLY A 259 23.01 -14.10 -18.13
C GLY A 259 23.19 -13.05 -19.24
N THR A 260 24.05 -12.07 -19.01
CA THR A 260 24.34 -10.96 -19.95
C THR A 260 25.11 -11.42 -21.20
N MET A 261 25.70 -12.61 -21.17
CA MET A 261 26.52 -13.18 -22.25
C MET A 261 25.73 -13.92 -23.35
N SER A 262 24.42 -14.08 -23.21
CA SER A 262 23.58 -14.81 -24.19
C SER A 262 23.31 -14.07 -25.50
N GLY A 263 23.95 -12.91 -25.72
CA GLY A 263 23.88 -12.16 -26.98
C GLY A 263 22.47 -11.67 -27.34
N LYS A 264 21.60 -11.45 -26.35
CA LYS A 264 20.17 -11.11 -26.54
C LYS A 264 19.39 -12.17 -27.35
N LYS A 265 19.84 -13.43 -27.39
CA LYS A 265 19.11 -14.52 -28.03
C LYS A 265 18.22 -15.26 -27.04
N ILE A 266 16.92 -15.37 -27.36
CA ILE A 266 15.95 -16.12 -26.54
C ILE A 266 16.15 -17.64 -26.67
N CYS A 267 15.71 -18.40 -25.66
CA CYS A 267 15.71 -19.87 -25.69
C CYS A 267 14.32 -20.39 -26.05
N PHE A 268 14.10 -20.82 -27.29
CA PHE A 268 12.79 -21.34 -27.70
C PHE A 268 12.43 -22.64 -26.97
N SER A 269 13.39 -23.55 -26.74
CA SER A 269 13.15 -24.78 -25.98
C SER A 269 12.60 -24.49 -24.60
N GLN A 270 13.14 -23.50 -23.91
CA GLN A 270 12.70 -23.08 -22.58
C GLN A 270 11.24 -22.57 -22.58
N ILE A 271 10.86 -21.79 -23.60
CA ILE A 271 9.50 -21.29 -23.75
C ILE A 271 8.53 -22.46 -24.00
N PHE A 272 8.91 -23.40 -24.87
CA PHE A 272 8.05 -24.54 -25.20
C PHE A 272 7.98 -25.58 -24.08
N GLU A 273 9.06 -25.84 -23.35
CA GLU A 273 9.02 -26.70 -22.16
C GLU A 273 8.03 -26.19 -21.11
N LEU A 274 8.03 -24.88 -20.87
CA LEU A 274 7.08 -24.25 -19.95
C LEU A 274 5.65 -24.31 -20.50
N SER A 275 5.47 -24.12 -21.80
CA SER A 275 4.18 -24.30 -22.48
C SER A 275 3.63 -25.73 -22.33
N THR A 276 4.45 -26.75 -22.62
CA THR A 276 4.10 -28.16 -22.47
C THR A 276 3.74 -28.49 -21.02
N LEU A 277 4.47 -27.94 -20.04
CA LEU A 277 4.12 -28.06 -18.62
C LEU A 277 2.72 -27.51 -18.34
N LEU A 278 2.38 -26.31 -18.81
CA LEU A 278 1.04 -25.74 -18.64
C LEU A 278 -0.05 -26.58 -19.31
N CYS A 279 0.21 -27.10 -20.51
CA CYS A 279 -0.71 -28.01 -21.19
C CYS A 279 -0.93 -29.30 -20.41
N SER A 280 0.12 -29.86 -19.78
CA SER A 280 0.00 -31.04 -18.92
C SER A 280 -0.85 -30.80 -17.67
N LEU A 281 -0.95 -29.54 -17.24
CA LEU A 281 -1.84 -29.10 -16.15
C LEU A 281 -3.26 -28.75 -16.64
N GLY A 282 -3.54 -28.91 -17.95
CA GLY A 282 -4.86 -28.68 -18.56
C GLY A 282 -5.11 -27.25 -19.04
N TYR A 283 -4.11 -26.37 -19.04
CA TYR A 283 -4.25 -25.00 -19.53
C TYR A 283 -4.02 -24.88 -21.04
N LYS A 284 -4.60 -23.85 -21.66
CA LYS A 284 -4.34 -23.46 -23.06
C LYS A 284 -3.47 -22.20 -23.12
N PRO A 285 -2.13 -22.36 -23.24
CA PRO A 285 -1.23 -21.23 -23.33
C PRO A 285 -1.24 -20.55 -24.71
N ILE A 286 -1.14 -19.23 -24.70
CA ILE A 286 -0.75 -18.40 -25.86
C ILE A 286 0.57 -17.71 -25.55
N ILE A 287 1.58 -17.93 -26.39
CA ILE A 287 2.90 -17.29 -26.29
C ILE A 287 2.88 -16.00 -27.10
N ILE A 288 3.33 -14.91 -26.51
CA ILE A 288 3.52 -13.63 -27.21
C ILE A 288 5.01 -13.34 -27.30
N LEU A 289 5.47 -13.06 -28.52
CA LEU A 289 6.88 -12.79 -28.82
C LEU A 289 7.01 -11.72 -29.90
N HIS A 290 8.01 -10.84 -29.77
CA HIS A 290 8.37 -9.90 -30.84
C HIS A 290 8.96 -10.59 -32.08
N MET A 291 8.60 -10.10 -33.28
CA MET A 291 9.05 -10.60 -34.59
C MET A 291 10.58 -10.74 -34.71
N ILE A 292 11.34 -9.87 -34.04
CA ILE A 292 12.81 -9.90 -34.11
C ILE A 292 13.38 -11.24 -33.65
N HIS A 293 12.74 -11.90 -32.69
CA HIS A 293 13.19 -13.19 -32.19
C HIS A 293 12.97 -14.30 -33.23
N MET A 294 11.92 -14.18 -34.04
CA MET A 294 11.65 -15.07 -35.16
C MET A 294 12.66 -14.86 -36.31
N GLU A 295 13.01 -13.60 -36.59
CA GLU A 295 14.02 -13.25 -37.59
C GLU A 295 15.41 -13.81 -37.21
N MET A 296 15.73 -13.81 -35.91
CA MET A 296 17.00 -14.30 -35.36
C MET A 296 17.05 -15.82 -35.08
N ALA A 297 15.96 -16.55 -35.31
CA ALA A 297 15.90 -17.98 -35.06
C ALA A 297 16.79 -18.77 -36.05
N THR A 298 17.58 -19.70 -35.52
CA THR A 298 18.36 -20.66 -36.32
C THR A 298 17.45 -21.65 -37.03
N PRO A 299 17.94 -22.37 -38.06
CA PRO A 299 17.14 -23.40 -38.75
C PRO A 299 16.57 -24.47 -37.80
N ILE A 300 17.33 -24.85 -36.76
CA ILE A 300 16.88 -25.82 -35.75
C ILE A 300 15.74 -25.23 -34.91
N GLU A 301 15.87 -23.97 -34.47
CA GLU A 301 14.82 -23.28 -33.72
C GLU A 301 13.56 -23.04 -34.56
N LYS A 302 13.71 -22.70 -35.85
CA LYS A 302 12.57 -22.57 -36.78
C LYS A 302 11.80 -23.89 -36.89
N LYS A 303 12.51 -25.01 -37.06
CA LYS A 303 11.90 -26.34 -37.06
C LYS A 303 11.17 -26.61 -35.73
N LEU A 304 11.80 -26.29 -34.59
CA LEU A 304 11.17 -26.43 -33.28
C LEU A 304 9.87 -25.64 -33.17
N ILE A 305 9.88 -24.38 -33.61
CA ILE A 305 8.70 -23.50 -33.60
C ILE A 305 7.58 -24.05 -34.50
N GLU A 306 7.92 -24.53 -35.71
CA GLU A 306 6.96 -25.12 -36.64
C GLU A 306 6.35 -26.43 -36.13
N THR A 307 7.13 -27.22 -35.38
CA THR A 307 6.67 -28.48 -34.79
C THR A 307 5.90 -28.30 -33.49
N ASN A 308 5.95 -27.13 -32.85
CA ASN A 308 5.21 -26.87 -31.62
C ASN A 308 3.70 -26.87 -31.88
N ARG A 309 2.99 -27.79 -31.25
CA ARG A 309 1.52 -27.91 -31.32
C ARG A 309 0.83 -27.60 -29.99
N ASP A 310 1.61 -27.46 -28.91
CA ASP A 310 1.08 -27.36 -27.55
C ASP A 310 0.53 -25.96 -27.25
N SER A 311 1.06 -24.93 -27.89
CA SER A 311 0.63 -23.54 -27.69
C SER A 311 0.40 -22.79 -28.98
N GLU A 312 -0.51 -21.83 -28.88
CA GLU A 312 -0.65 -20.80 -29.90
C GLU A 312 0.49 -19.79 -29.79
N LEU A 313 1.14 -19.46 -30.90
CA LEU A 313 2.18 -18.45 -30.96
C LEU A 313 1.65 -17.18 -31.63
N PHE A 314 1.72 -16.07 -30.92
CA PHE A 314 1.35 -14.75 -31.38
C PHE A 314 2.60 -13.89 -31.60
N ILE A 315 2.82 -13.48 -32.85
CA ILE A 315 3.99 -12.67 -33.22
C ILE A 315 3.62 -11.19 -33.24
N VAL A 316 4.28 -10.42 -32.39
CA VAL A 316 4.15 -8.96 -32.34
C VAL A 316 4.93 -8.34 -33.50
N PRO A 317 4.30 -7.46 -34.30
CA PRO A 317 4.93 -6.90 -35.49
C PRO A 317 6.14 -6.03 -35.14
N LYS A 318 7.09 -5.95 -36.08
CA LYS A 318 8.32 -5.18 -35.92
C LYS A 318 8.03 -3.71 -35.58
N GLY A 319 8.68 -3.23 -34.52
CA GLY A 319 8.57 -1.84 -34.06
C GLY A 319 7.49 -1.63 -32.99
N ALA A 320 6.67 -2.64 -32.71
CA ALA A 320 5.79 -2.65 -31.54
C ALA A 320 6.50 -3.35 -30.37
N ASP A 321 6.30 -2.86 -29.17
CA ASP A 321 6.80 -3.49 -27.95
C ASP A 321 5.85 -4.65 -27.58
N ASP A 322 6.40 -5.84 -27.35
CA ASP A 322 5.60 -7.00 -26.96
C ASP A 322 5.01 -6.88 -25.56
N ASP A 323 5.60 -6.03 -24.70
CA ASP A 323 5.10 -5.70 -23.37
C ASP A 323 3.65 -5.25 -23.35
N TRP A 324 3.29 -4.36 -24.28
CA TRP A 324 1.92 -3.85 -24.38
C TRP A 324 0.95 -4.92 -24.87
N VAL A 325 1.43 -5.88 -25.64
CA VAL A 325 0.58 -6.88 -26.29
C VAL A 325 0.25 -8.02 -25.34
N TRP A 326 1.22 -8.57 -24.61
CA TRP A 326 0.92 -9.61 -23.62
C TRP A 326 0.11 -9.09 -22.45
N LEU A 327 0.34 -7.85 -22.03
CA LEU A 327 -0.46 -7.26 -20.98
C LEU A 327 -1.91 -7.02 -21.43
N PHE A 328 -2.09 -6.54 -22.67
CA PHE A 328 -3.41 -6.31 -23.23
C PHE A 328 -4.18 -7.62 -23.37
N ALA A 329 -3.53 -8.68 -23.87
CA ALA A 329 -4.13 -10.00 -24.00
C ALA A 329 -4.64 -10.48 -22.63
N ALA A 330 -3.80 -10.42 -21.60
CA ALA A 330 -4.15 -10.92 -20.27
C ALA A 330 -5.28 -10.12 -19.59
N ILE A 331 -5.36 -8.80 -19.81
CA ILE A 331 -6.43 -7.96 -19.23
C ILE A 331 -7.73 -8.07 -20.04
N SER A 332 -7.63 -8.16 -21.37
CA SER A 332 -8.81 -8.24 -22.25
C SER A 332 -9.58 -9.54 -22.10
N ASN A 333 -8.88 -10.64 -21.82
CA ASN A 333 -9.49 -11.90 -21.42
C ASN A 333 -9.48 -12.02 -19.88
N LYS A 334 -10.54 -11.53 -19.23
CA LYS A 334 -10.69 -11.44 -17.77
C LYS A 334 -10.52 -12.78 -17.01
N SER A 335 -10.72 -13.90 -17.69
CA SER A 335 -10.56 -15.24 -17.11
C SER A 335 -9.11 -15.75 -17.20
N SER A 336 -8.30 -15.17 -18.09
CA SER A 336 -6.93 -15.62 -18.31
C SER A 336 -5.98 -15.21 -17.19
N MET A 337 -4.89 -15.97 -17.07
CA MET A 337 -3.74 -15.67 -16.23
C MET A 337 -2.58 -15.18 -17.10
N LEU A 338 -1.63 -14.48 -16.49
CA LEU A 338 -0.40 -14.02 -17.13
C LEU A 338 0.78 -14.74 -16.51
N LEU A 339 1.64 -15.36 -17.32
CA LEU A 339 2.88 -15.94 -16.86
C LEU A 339 4.05 -15.03 -17.25
N THR A 340 4.66 -14.43 -16.24
CA THR A 340 5.86 -13.58 -16.35
C THR A 340 6.52 -13.44 -14.98
N ASN A 341 7.84 -13.22 -14.96
CA ASN A 341 8.58 -12.76 -13.77
C ASN A 341 8.82 -11.25 -13.79
N ASP A 342 8.31 -10.53 -14.81
CA ASP A 342 8.36 -9.07 -14.84
C ASP A 342 7.50 -8.48 -13.70
N GLU A 343 8.09 -7.58 -12.93
CA GLU A 343 7.40 -6.90 -11.85
C GLU A 343 6.49 -5.77 -12.35
N MET A 344 6.51 -5.46 -13.65
CA MET A 344 5.70 -4.46 -14.32
C MET A 344 5.78 -3.07 -13.69
N ARG A 345 6.90 -2.74 -13.02
CA ARG A 345 7.07 -1.47 -12.28
C ARG A 345 6.99 -0.28 -13.23
N ASN A 346 7.65 -0.39 -14.38
CA ASN A 346 7.68 0.67 -15.39
C ASN A 346 6.31 0.82 -16.05
N HIS A 347 5.68 -0.30 -16.44
CA HIS A 347 4.35 -0.32 -17.05
C HIS A 347 3.29 0.31 -16.13
N PHE A 348 3.34 0.00 -14.83
CA PHE A 348 2.46 0.57 -13.81
C PHE A 348 2.59 2.10 -13.74
N HIS A 349 3.83 2.60 -13.68
CA HIS A 349 4.10 4.03 -13.59
C HIS A 349 3.63 4.77 -14.85
N TYR A 350 3.91 4.23 -16.04
CA TYR A 350 3.58 4.89 -17.31
C TYR A 350 2.08 4.96 -17.60
N MET A 351 1.30 3.96 -17.20
CA MET A 351 -0.15 3.92 -17.47
C MET A 351 -1.00 4.47 -16.33
N ASN A 352 -0.38 4.90 -15.22
CA ASN A 352 -1.07 5.39 -14.03
C ASN A 352 -2.20 4.44 -13.59
N PHE A 353 -1.88 3.15 -13.50
CA PHE A 353 -2.83 2.16 -13.02
C PHE A 353 -3.13 2.36 -11.53
N GLU A 354 -4.35 2.00 -11.12
CA GLU A 354 -4.84 2.14 -9.74
C GLU A 354 -4.97 0.76 -9.09
N GLN A 355 -5.75 0.68 -8.00
CA GLN A 355 -5.89 -0.52 -7.18
C GLN A 355 -6.40 -1.74 -7.97
N GLU A 356 -7.22 -1.55 -9.01
CA GLU A 356 -7.73 -2.65 -9.84
C GLU A 356 -6.62 -3.46 -10.52
N PHE A 357 -5.53 -2.81 -10.92
CA PHE A 357 -4.38 -3.49 -11.53
C PHE A 357 -3.58 -4.26 -10.48
N ILE A 358 -3.42 -3.70 -9.27
CA ILE A 358 -2.72 -4.36 -8.17
C ILE A 358 -3.49 -5.63 -7.77
N ASP A 359 -4.81 -5.51 -7.63
CA ASP A 359 -5.72 -6.62 -7.32
C ASP A 359 -5.67 -7.69 -8.42
N TRP A 360 -5.79 -7.30 -9.69
CA TRP A 360 -5.64 -8.21 -10.84
C TRP A 360 -4.28 -8.91 -10.85
N LYS A 361 -3.18 -8.15 -10.72
CA LYS A 361 -1.82 -8.68 -10.75
C LYS A 361 -1.61 -9.73 -9.66
N SER A 362 -2.08 -9.45 -8.45
CA SER A 362 -1.92 -10.33 -7.29
C SER A 362 -2.67 -11.67 -7.41
N THR A 363 -3.66 -11.75 -8.31
CA THR A 363 -4.55 -12.92 -8.46
C THR A 363 -4.42 -13.60 -9.82
N LYS A 364 -3.78 -12.97 -10.80
CA LYS A 364 -3.68 -13.45 -12.18
C LYS A 364 -2.26 -13.68 -12.67
N VAL A 365 -1.23 -13.18 -12.00
CA VAL A 365 0.16 -13.38 -12.45
C VAL A 365 0.77 -14.62 -11.83
N ILE A 366 1.13 -15.57 -12.68
CA ILE A 366 1.92 -16.76 -12.38
C ILE A 366 3.39 -16.39 -12.52
N ASN A 367 4.13 -16.50 -11.43
CA ASN A 367 5.58 -16.45 -11.48
C ASN A 367 6.15 -17.85 -11.64
N TYR A 368 7.40 -17.95 -12.05
CA TYR A 368 8.04 -19.25 -12.27
C TYR A 368 9.50 -19.20 -11.83
N ASP A 369 10.03 -20.36 -11.43
CA ASP A 369 11.44 -20.56 -11.15
C ASP A 369 11.89 -21.88 -11.75
N MET A 370 13.16 -22.22 -11.61
CA MET A 370 13.73 -23.48 -12.03
C MET A 370 14.36 -24.17 -10.83
N CYS A 371 13.88 -25.38 -10.55
CA CYS A 371 14.39 -26.26 -9.51
C CYS A 371 15.90 -26.45 -9.69
N PRO A 372 16.75 -26.14 -8.70
CA PRO A 372 18.20 -26.25 -8.82
C PRO A 372 18.66 -27.67 -9.18
N ASP A 373 17.99 -28.68 -8.63
CA ASP A 373 18.37 -30.09 -8.72
C ASP A 373 17.84 -30.75 -9.99
N THR A 374 16.56 -30.56 -10.29
CA THR A 374 15.91 -31.24 -11.43
C THR A 374 16.02 -30.46 -12.74
N LYS A 375 16.38 -29.17 -12.68
CA LYS A 375 16.33 -28.22 -13.81
C LYS A 375 14.95 -28.09 -14.47
N LYS A 376 13.89 -28.53 -13.78
CA LYS A 376 12.51 -28.37 -14.25
C LYS A 376 11.92 -27.06 -13.74
N PHE A 377 10.94 -26.55 -14.48
CA PHE A 377 10.17 -25.38 -14.07
C PHE A 377 9.29 -25.68 -12.85
N GLU A 378 9.26 -24.72 -11.93
CA GLU A 378 8.33 -24.66 -10.81
C GLU A 378 7.46 -23.42 -10.95
N LEU A 379 6.14 -23.59 -10.91
CA LEU A 379 5.17 -22.52 -11.06
C LEU A 379 4.70 -22.03 -9.68
N LYS A 380 4.75 -20.71 -9.49
CA LYS A 380 4.15 -20.02 -8.34
C LYS A 380 2.80 -19.47 -8.79
N ILE A 381 1.78 -20.30 -8.68
CA ILE A 381 0.40 -19.95 -9.04
C ILE A 381 -0.18 -19.04 -7.94
N PRO A 382 -0.74 -17.86 -8.28
CA PRO A 382 -1.31 -16.95 -7.30
C PRO A 382 -2.58 -17.53 -6.68
N TYR A 383 -2.93 -17.06 -5.49
CA TYR A 383 -4.22 -17.36 -4.90
C TYR A 383 -5.36 -16.75 -5.73
N PRO A 384 -6.49 -17.45 -5.90
CA PRO A 384 -7.59 -16.97 -6.73
C PRO A 384 -8.43 -15.87 -6.06
N TYR A 385 -8.04 -15.39 -4.88
CA TYR A 385 -8.74 -14.41 -4.05
C TYR A 385 -7.81 -13.30 -3.59
N LEU A 386 -8.37 -12.16 -3.20
CA LEU A 386 -7.59 -11.05 -2.65
C LEU A 386 -7.32 -11.28 -1.17
N LYS A 387 -6.08 -11.05 -0.74
CA LYS A 387 -5.68 -11.17 0.67
C LYS A 387 -6.01 -9.88 1.45
N LYS A 388 -7.27 -9.46 1.43
CA LYS A 388 -7.79 -8.29 2.16
C LYS A 388 -9.13 -8.64 2.81
N MET A 389 -9.61 -7.81 3.73
CA MET A 389 -10.89 -8.03 4.40
C MET A 389 -12.04 -8.15 3.38
N GLU A 390 -12.90 -9.14 3.57
CA GLU A 390 -14.12 -9.37 2.78
C GLU A 390 -15.34 -9.13 3.66
N ILE A 391 -16.24 -8.25 3.24
CA ILE A 391 -17.46 -7.93 3.99
C ILE A 391 -18.71 -8.25 3.16
N ASP A 392 -19.57 -9.09 3.71
CA ASP A 392 -20.91 -9.37 3.20
C ASP A 392 -21.93 -8.76 4.14
N MET A 393 -22.40 -7.57 3.79
CA MET A 393 -23.39 -6.82 4.57
C MET A 393 -24.76 -7.48 4.60
N ARG A 394 -25.12 -8.22 3.55
CA ARG A 394 -26.43 -8.86 3.43
C ARG A 394 -26.56 -10.01 4.42
N HIS A 395 -25.51 -10.81 4.55
CA HIS A 395 -25.46 -11.95 5.47
C HIS A 395 -24.73 -11.65 6.78
N ARG A 396 -24.28 -10.40 6.96
CA ARG A 396 -23.52 -9.91 8.12
C ARG A 396 -22.31 -10.79 8.42
N LYS A 397 -21.51 -11.08 7.38
CA LYS A 397 -20.29 -11.90 7.47
C LYS A 397 -19.06 -11.06 7.16
N LEU A 398 -18.01 -11.30 7.92
CA LEU A 398 -16.70 -10.67 7.76
C LEU A 398 -15.64 -11.78 7.63
N GLY A 399 -14.92 -11.79 6.53
CA GLY A 399 -13.72 -12.58 6.34
C GLY A 399 -12.49 -11.72 6.58
N ILE A 400 -11.62 -12.17 7.47
CA ILE A 400 -10.35 -11.49 7.73
C ILE A 400 -9.19 -12.43 7.38
N PRO A 401 -8.30 -12.03 6.45
CA PRO A 401 -7.04 -12.71 6.25
C PRO A 401 -6.04 -12.25 7.31
N TYR A 402 -5.59 -13.18 8.14
CA TYR A 402 -4.50 -12.97 9.07
C TYR A 402 -3.18 -13.45 8.48
N GLN A 403 -2.09 -12.79 8.83
CA GLN A 403 -0.74 -13.17 8.45
C GLN A 403 0.16 -13.30 9.67
N ASP A 404 0.93 -14.38 9.72
CA ASP A 404 1.95 -14.62 10.75
C ASP A 404 3.34 -14.16 10.29
N ASP A 405 4.35 -14.36 11.14
CA ASP A 405 5.73 -13.97 10.86
C ASP A 405 6.35 -14.78 9.71
N SER A 406 5.80 -15.95 9.38
CA SER A 406 6.21 -16.78 8.24
C SER A 406 5.63 -16.30 6.90
N LYS A 407 4.76 -15.28 6.94
CA LYS A 407 3.97 -14.73 5.82
C LYS A 407 2.87 -15.67 5.31
N GLU A 408 2.57 -16.74 6.02
CA GLU A 408 1.42 -17.60 5.73
C GLU A 408 0.12 -16.83 6.00
N THR A 409 -0.92 -17.07 5.19
CA THR A 409 -2.21 -16.37 5.32
C THR A 409 -3.28 -17.33 5.80
N ILE A 410 -3.86 -17.05 6.96
CA ILE A 410 -4.95 -17.82 7.58
C ILE A 410 -6.22 -16.99 7.55
N TRP A 411 -7.30 -17.54 6.99
CA TRP A 411 -8.59 -16.86 6.98
C TRP A 411 -9.40 -17.19 8.23
N SER A 412 -10.11 -16.21 8.78
CA SER A 412 -11.16 -16.46 9.76
C SER A 412 -12.42 -15.69 9.41
N GLY A 413 -13.55 -16.37 9.63
CA GLY A 413 -14.88 -15.83 9.44
C GLY A 413 -15.48 -15.36 10.73
N TYR A 414 -16.23 -14.27 10.66
CA TYR A 414 -16.97 -13.71 11.77
C TYR A 414 -18.38 -13.32 11.33
N SER A 415 -19.37 -13.54 12.19
CA SER A 415 -20.70 -12.91 12.06
C SER A 415 -20.76 -11.69 12.96
N PHE A 416 -21.17 -10.54 12.41
CA PHE A 416 -21.24 -9.26 13.14
C PHE A 416 -22.64 -8.68 13.22
#